data_AF-C4JB54-F1
#
_entry.id   AF-C4JB54-F1
#
_cell.length_a   1.000
_cell.length_b   1.000
_cell.length_c   1.000
_cell.angle_alpha   90.00
_cell.angle_beta   90.00
_cell.angle_gamma   90.00
#
_symmetry.space_group_name_H-M   'P 1'
#
loop_
_entity.id
_entity.type
_entity.pdbx_description
1 polymer ?
#
loop_
_entity_poly.entity_id
_entity_poly.type
_entity_poly.pdbx_seq_one_letter_code
_entity_poly.pdbx_strand_id
1 'polypeptide(L)'
;MGTYFQVQDDYLDCFGDPEFIGKIGTDIEDYKCSWLVVQALERAAENQKSILFENYGKSDPACVAKVKDLYKELKLEEVFHEYERESYNKLIADIEAQPSKAVQTVLKSFLHKIYKRDK
;
A
#
# COMPACT_ATOMS: atom_id res chain seq x y z
N MET A 1 5.82 -4.40 -11.76
CA MET A 1 4.33 -4.47 -11.81
C MET A 1 3.77 -5.26 -10.64
N GLY A 2 4.16 -6.53 -10.43
CA GLY A 2 3.71 -7.32 -9.27
C GLY A 2 4.00 -6.68 -7.91
N THR A 3 5.19 -6.08 -7.73
CA THR A 3 5.52 -5.33 -6.50
C THR A 3 4.56 -4.17 -6.24
N TYR A 4 4.25 -3.37 -7.27
CA TYR A 4 3.28 -2.28 -7.17
C TYR A 4 1.90 -2.81 -6.78
N PHE A 5 1.46 -3.91 -7.40
CA PHE A 5 0.18 -4.54 -7.06
C PHE A 5 0.09 -4.97 -5.59
N GLN A 6 1.17 -5.54 -5.03
CA GLN A 6 1.21 -5.92 -3.62
C GLN A 6 1.19 -4.70 -2.69
N VAL A 7 1.90 -3.62 -3.03
CA VAL A 7 1.84 -2.36 -2.26
C VAL A 7 0.43 -1.77 -2.27
N GLN A 8 -0.29 -1.86 -3.40
CA GLN A 8 -1.72 -1.49 -3.44
C GLN A 8 -2.57 -2.37 -2.53
N ASP A 9 -2.25 -3.67 -2.44
CA ASP A 9 -2.99 -4.60 -1.59
C ASP A 9 -2.82 -4.26 -0.10
N ASP A 10 -1.58 -4.03 0.31
CA ASP A 10 -1.22 -3.61 1.67
C ASP A 10 -1.88 -2.27 2.04
N TYR A 11 -1.95 -1.32 1.08
CA TYR A 11 -2.66 -0.05 1.26
C TYR A 11 -4.17 -0.25 1.45
N LEU A 12 -4.79 -1.01 0.54
CA LEU A 12 -6.22 -1.28 0.53
C LEU A 12 -6.66 -2.07 1.78
N ASP A 13 -5.84 -2.98 2.29
CA ASP A 13 -6.13 -3.72 3.52
C ASP A 13 -6.36 -2.78 4.72
N CYS A 14 -5.61 -1.68 4.80
CA CYS A 14 -5.74 -0.74 5.90
C CYS A 14 -6.77 0.39 5.64
N PHE A 15 -6.74 0.99 4.45
CA PHE A 15 -7.45 2.22 4.11
C PHE A 15 -8.65 2.05 3.20
N GLY A 16 -8.75 0.91 2.51
CA GLY A 16 -9.86 0.70 1.62
C GLY A 16 -11.16 0.41 2.35
N ASP A 17 -12.27 0.73 1.69
CA ASP A 17 -13.60 0.57 2.23
C ASP A 17 -13.97 -0.93 2.27
N PRO A 18 -14.28 -1.50 3.45
CA PRO A 18 -14.68 -2.91 3.57
C PRO A 18 -15.87 -3.30 2.68
N GLU A 19 -16.79 -2.38 2.38
CA GLU A 19 -17.92 -2.65 1.48
C GLU A 19 -17.47 -2.91 0.04
N PHE A 20 -16.40 -2.24 -0.40
CA PHE A 20 -15.86 -2.36 -1.75
C PHE A 20 -14.84 -3.50 -1.88
N ILE A 21 -14.02 -3.70 -0.84
CA ILE A 21 -13.00 -4.76 -0.81
C ILE A 21 -13.63 -6.13 -0.53
N GLY A 22 -14.75 -6.17 0.21
CA GLY A 22 -15.43 -7.41 0.59
C GLY A 22 -14.76 -8.17 1.73
N LYS A 23 -13.74 -7.59 2.38
CA LYS A 23 -13.14 -8.07 3.62
C LYS A 23 -12.78 -6.88 4.53
N ILE A 24 -12.70 -7.15 5.82
CA ILE A 24 -12.01 -6.29 6.78
C ILE A 24 -10.54 -6.68 6.72
N GLY A 25 -9.65 -5.71 6.46
CA GLY A 25 -8.22 -5.98 6.46
C GLY A 25 -7.68 -6.26 7.86
N THR A 26 -6.70 -7.17 7.93
CA THR A 26 -6.17 -7.74 9.17
C THR A 26 -4.64 -7.65 9.27
N ASP A 27 -3.98 -6.93 8.34
CA ASP A 27 -2.53 -6.89 8.26
C ASP A 27 -1.85 -6.41 9.55
N ILE A 28 -2.50 -5.49 10.27
CA ILE A 28 -2.00 -4.94 11.54
C ILE A 28 -2.07 -6.01 12.62
N GLU A 29 -3.21 -6.68 12.76
CA GLU A 29 -3.46 -7.73 13.75
C GLU A 29 -2.58 -8.97 13.52
N ASP A 30 -2.39 -9.33 12.24
CA ASP A 30 -1.62 -10.49 11.80
C ASP A 30 -0.10 -10.25 11.87
N TYR A 31 0.33 -9.07 12.33
CA TYR A 31 1.74 -8.68 12.42
C TYR A 31 2.45 -8.79 11.05
N LYS A 32 1.75 -8.48 9.97
CA LYS A 32 2.34 -8.57 8.63
C LYS A 32 3.37 -7.48 8.43
N CYS A 33 4.43 -7.83 7.71
CA CYS A 33 5.41 -6.87 7.19
C CYS A 33 4.83 -6.17 5.94
N SER A 34 3.73 -5.45 6.13
CA SER A 34 3.07 -4.69 5.07
C SER A 34 3.90 -3.47 4.69
N TRP A 35 3.72 -2.97 3.48
CA TRP A 35 4.36 -1.74 3.04
C TRP A 35 4.08 -0.57 4.00
N LEU A 36 2.86 -0.47 4.53
CA LEU A 36 2.46 0.61 5.45
C LEU A 36 3.30 0.63 6.74
N VAL A 37 3.54 -0.51 7.39
CA VAL A 37 4.32 -0.51 8.65
C VAL A 37 5.78 -0.15 8.39
N VAL A 38 6.34 -0.57 7.26
CA VAL A 38 7.70 -0.21 6.86
C VAL A 38 7.81 1.29 6.59
N GLN A 39 6.85 1.87 5.85
CA GLN A 39 6.83 3.32 5.61
C GLN A 39 6.63 4.13 6.89
N ALA A 40 5.79 3.63 7.80
CA ALA A 40 5.58 4.25 9.11
C ALA A 40 6.86 4.25 9.94
N LEU A 41 7.56 3.12 10.04
CA LEU A 41 8.83 3.00 10.77
C LEU A 41 9.93 3.91 10.21
N GLU A 42 9.97 4.10 8.89
CA GLU A 42 10.92 4.98 8.22
C GLU A 42 10.67 6.48 8.52
N ARG A 43 9.40 6.88 8.66
CA ARG A 43 8.98 8.29 8.80
C ARG A 43 8.70 8.73 10.24
N ALA A 44 8.37 7.78 11.11
CA ALA A 44 8.02 8.06 12.49
C ALA A 44 9.22 8.59 13.29
N ALA A 45 8.96 9.59 14.12
CA ALA A 45 9.87 9.98 15.19
C ALA A 45 9.95 8.86 16.26
N GLU A 46 10.99 8.89 17.10
CA GLU A 46 11.23 7.84 18.10
C GLU A 46 10.03 7.63 19.06
N ASN A 47 9.34 8.70 19.43
CA ASN A 47 8.13 8.63 20.26
C ASN A 47 6.91 8.05 19.53
N GLN A 48 6.85 8.17 18.20
CA GLN A 48 5.79 7.57 17.39
C GLN A 48 6.08 6.09 17.13
N LYS A 49 7.36 5.69 17.03
CA LYS A 49 7.75 4.28 16.88
C LYS A 49 7.31 3.41 18.05
N SER A 50 7.30 3.93 19.28
CA SER A 50 6.79 3.17 20.42
C SER A 50 5.31 2.80 20.26
N ILE A 51 4.50 3.64 19.63
CA ILE A 51 3.10 3.32 19.30
C ILE A 51 3.04 2.07 18.41
N LEU A 52 3.88 1.99 17.38
CA LEU A 52 3.95 0.81 16.52
C LEU A 52 4.39 -0.43 17.33
N PHE A 53 5.47 -0.34 18.11
CA PHE A 53 5.98 -1.49 18.88
C PHE A 53 5.01 -2.00 19.94
N GLU A 54 4.21 -1.13 20.54
CA GLU A 54 3.25 -1.50 21.58
C GLU A 54 1.94 -2.06 21.02
N ASN A 55 1.51 -1.60 19.84
CA ASN A 55 0.15 -1.83 19.33
C ASN A 55 0.09 -2.69 18.07
N TYR A 56 1.16 -2.81 17.27
CA TYR A 56 1.17 -3.63 16.06
C TYR A 56 1.18 -5.14 16.40
N GLY A 57 0.42 -5.96 15.67
CA GLY A 57 0.24 -7.39 15.94
C GLY A 57 -0.69 -7.71 17.11
N LYS A 58 -1.53 -6.76 17.51
CA LYS A 58 -2.53 -6.96 18.57
C LYS A 58 -3.91 -7.00 17.93
N SER A 59 -4.69 -8.03 18.25
CA SER A 59 -6.08 -8.15 17.81
C SER A 59 -7.05 -7.24 18.56
N ASP A 60 -6.57 -6.47 19.55
CA ASP A 60 -7.39 -5.46 20.25
C ASP A 60 -7.72 -4.31 19.29
N PRO A 61 -9.01 -4.03 19.02
CA PRO A 61 -9.42 -2.94 18.13
C PRO A 61 -8.86 -1.57 18.54
N ALA A 62 -8.63 -1.33 19.84
CA ALA A 62 -8.05 -0.08 20.32
C ALA A 62 -6.56 0.05 19.93
N CYS A 63 -5.83 -1.06 19.89
CA CYS A 63 -4.45 -1.09 19.39
C CYS A 63 -4.41 -0.86 17.88
N VAL A 64 -5.29 -1.53 17.12
CA VAL A 64 -5.42 -1.33 15.66
C VAL A 64 -5.74 0.12 15.34
N ALA A 65 -6.69 0.74 16.05
CA ALA A 65 -7.06 2.14 15.86
C ALA A 65 -5.87 3.08 16.06
N LYS A 66 -5.05 2.89 17.10
CA LYS A 66 -3.85 3.70 17.34
C LYS A 66 -2.83 3.60 16.19
N VAL A 67 -2.64 2.41 15.63
CA VAL A 67 -1.76 2.22 14.46
C VAL A 67 -2.33 2.95 13.24
N LYS A 68 -3.63 2.81 12.97
CA LYS A 68 -4.29 3.50 11.84
C LYS A 68 -4.25 5.02 12.00
N ASP A 69 -4.44 5.54 13.20
CA ASP A 69 -4.35 6.98 13.48
C ASP A 69 -2.93 7.50 13.28
N LEU A 70 -1.91 6.74 13.70
CA LEU A 70 -0.52 7.09 13.41
C LEU A 70 -0.25 7.10 11.89
N TYR A 71 -0.78 6.15 11.13
CA TYR A 71 -0.62 6.15 9.66
C TYR A 71 -1.22 7.40 9.02
N LYS A 72 -2.36 7.89 9.53
CA LYS A 72 -2.97 9.16 9.08
C LYS A 72 -2.11 10.35 9.48
N GLU A 73 -1.58 10.38 10.70
CA GLU A 73 -0.68 11.44 11.18
C GLU A 73 0.58 11.54 10.33
N LEU A 74 1.15 10.39 9.93
CA LEU A 74 2.29 10.29 9.02
C LEU A 74 1.92 10.50 7.54
N LYS A 75 0.66 10.79 7.24
CA LYS A 75 0.13 11.04 5.90
C LYS A 75 0.45 9.92 4.91
N LEU A 76 0.36 8.67 5.34
CA LEU A 76 0.75 7.54 4.48
C LEU A 76 -0.13 7.35 3.24
N GLU A 77 -1.37 7.87 3.24
CA GLU A 77 -2.20 7.97 2.03
C GLU A 77 -1.54 8.85 0.96
N GLU A 78 -0.98 10.00 1.35
CA GLU A 78 -0.27 10.90 0.43
C GLU A 78 0.99 10.23 -0.11
N VAL A 79 1.76 9.56 0.77
CA VAL A 79 2.97 8.80 0.40
C VAL A 79 2.64 7.67 -0.58
N PHE A 80 1.54 6.95 -0.36
CA PHE A 80 1.08 5.91 -1.27
C PHE A 80 0.70 6.49 -2.63
N HIS A 81 -0.06 7.58 -2.67
CA HIS A 81 -0.45 8.22 -3.94
C HIS A 81 0.74 8.78 -4.72
N GLU A 82 1.79 9.23 -4.04
CA GLU A 82 3.06 9.58 -4.68
C GLU A 82 3.74 8.34 -5.27
N TYR A 83 3.94 7.29 -4.46
CA TYR A 83 4.53 6.02 -4.90
C TYR A 83 3.77 5.39 -6.08
N GLU A 84 2.44 5.41 -6.05
CA GLU A 84 1.58 4.89 -7.11
C GLU A 84 1.84 5.61 -8.44
N ARG A 85 1.92 6.95 -8.38
CA ARG A 85 2.13 7.79 -9.56
C ARG A 85 3.52 7.56 -10.16
N GLU A 86 4.54 7.52 -9.31
CA GLU A 86 5.93 7.25 -9.72
C GLU A 86 6.08 5.85 -10.31
N SER A 87 5.50 4.84 -9.65
CA SER A 87 5.52 3.46 -10.12
C SER A 87 4.82 3.32 -11.47
N TYR A 88 3.67 3.98 -11.65
CA TYR A 88 2.96 3.99 -12.93
C TYR A 88 3.81 4.62 -14.05
N ASN A 89 4.38 5.81 -13.80
CA ASN A 89 5.21 6.51 -14.78
C ASN A 89 6.43 5.67 -15.20
N LYS A 90 7.09 5.04 -14.23
CA LYS A 90 8.21 4.13 -14.49
C LYS A 90 7.78 2.91 -15.31
N LEU A 91 6.67 2.27 -14.93
CA LEU A 91 6.17 1.10 -15.66
C LEU A 91 5.77 1.45 -17.09
N ILE A 92 5.13 2.59 -17.33
CA ILE A 92 4.83 3.04 -18.69
C ILE A 92 6.10 3.27 -19.49
N ALA A 93 7.10 3.97 -18.94
CA ALA A 93 8.37 4.21 -19.62
C ALA A 93 9.09 2.89 -19.98
N ASP A 94 9.16 1.94 -19.04
CA ASP A 94 9.76 0.62 -19.25
C ASP A 94 9.00 -0.19 -20.32
N ILE A 95 7.67 -0.11 -20.33
CA ILE A 95 6.84 -0.75 -21.35
C ILE A 95 7.06 -0.11 -22.72
N GLU A 96 7.21 1.21 -22.81
CA GLU A 96 7.41 1.90 -24.08
C GLU A 96 8.80 1.66 -24.68
N ALA A 97 9.80 1.46 -23.82
CA ALA A 97 11.15 1.07 -24.20
C ALA A 97 11.26 -0.38 -24.75
N GLN A 98 10.28 -1.24 -24.49
CA GLN A 98 10.26 -2.62 -24.99
C GLN A 98 10.13 -2.66 -26.54
N PRO A 99 11.07 -3.26 -27.28
CA PRO A 99 11.03 -3.27 -28.76
C PRO A 99 9.76 -3.87 -29.40
N SER A 100 9.17 -4.92 -28.80
CA SER A 100 8.02 -5.62 -29.40
C SER A 100 6.71 -4.93 -29.09
N LYS A 101 6.06 -4.35 -30.12
CA LYS A 101 4.73 -3.73 -30.00
C LYS A 101 3.65 -4.69 -29.48
N ALA A 102 3.71 -5.97 -29.84
CA ALA A 102 2.80 -6.97 -29.31
C ALA A 102 2.95 -7.13 -27.79
N VAL A 103 4.19 -7.15 -27.30
CA VAL A 103 4.49 -7.21 -25.86
C VAL A 103 4.06 -5.92 -25.16
N GLN A 104 4.30 -4.75 -25.78
CA GLN A 104 3.81 -3.47 -25.24
C GLN A 104 2.31 -3.51 -24.99
N THR A 105 1.52 -3.96 -25.97
CA THR A 105 0.06 -4.06 -25.86
C THR A 105 -0.38 -4.96 -24.72
N VAL A 106 0.26 -6.13 -24.57
CA VAL A 106 -0.03 -7.05 -23.45
C VAL A 106 0.28 -6.37 -22.13
N LEU A 107 1.48 -5.80 -21.95
CA LEU A 107 1.89 -5.19 -20.69
C LEU A 107 1.03 -3.97 -20.31
N LYS A 108 0.66 -3.11 -21.29
CA LYS A 108 -0.26 -1.99 -21.07
C LYS A 108 -1.64 -2.49 -20.62
N SER A 109 -2.13 -3.59 -21.19
CA SER A 109 -3.39 -4.22 -20.77
C SER A 109 -3.36 -4.70 -19.31
N PHE A 110 -2.24 -5.30 -18.87
CA PHE A 110 -2.07 -5.67 -17.46
C PHE A 110 -2.00 -4.44 -16.55
N LEU A 111 -1.23 -3.41 -16.93
CA LEU A 111 -1.09 -2.21 -16.12
C LEU A 111 -2.42 -1.46 -15.96
N HIS A 112 -3.21 -1.34 -17.03
CA HIS A 112 -4.54 -0.73 -16.96
C HIS A 112 -5.53 -1.45 -16.04
N LYS A 113 -5.38 -2.77 -15.86
CA LYS A 113 -6.25 -3.55 -14.97
C LYS A 113 -5.96 -3.31 -13.49
N ILE A 114 -4.74 -2.87 -13.15
CA ILE A 114 -4.31 -2.73 -11.75
C ILE A 114 -4.13 -1.27 -11.32
N TYR A 115 -3.90 -0.35 -12.27
CA TYR A 115 -3.70 1.05 -11.95
C TYR A 115 -4.96 1.66 -11.33
N LYS A 116 -4.82 2.30 -10.16
CA LYS A 116 -5.94 2.88 -9.39
C LYS A 116 -7.10 1.89 -9.18
N ARG A 117 -6.76 0.64 -8.85
CA ARG A 117 -7.79 -0.33 -8.45
C ARG A 117 -8.36 0.04 -7.09
N ASP A 118 -9.67 -0.11 -6.97
CA ASP A 118 -10.39 0.08 -5.69
C ASP A 118 -10.60 -1.25 -4.94
N LYS A 119 -10.19 -2.39 -5.53
CA LYS A 119 -10.28 -3.75 -4.97
C LYS A 119 -9.29 -4.72 -5.57
#